data_AF-A0A938KJS6-F1
#
_entry.id   AF-A0A938KJS6-F1
#
_cell.length_a   1.000
_cell.length_b   1.000
_cell.length_c   1.000
_cell.angle_alpha   90.00
_cell.angle_beta   90.00
_cell.angle_gamma   90.00
#
_symmetry.space_group_name_H-M   'P 1'
#
loop_
_entity.id
_entity.type
_entity.pdbx_description
1 polymer ?
#
loop_
_entity_poly.entity_id
_entity_poly.type
_entity_poly.pdbx_seq_one_letter_code
_entity_poly.pdbx_strand_id
1 'polypeptide(L)'
;MGLILLPAADDARPGASPTSPPTTGAALESAELASLRVKALRGNSIAQYNLGLAYAQGASRSSSIDRVEAFVWLTLAAEGGSTGRALDDLLNQMSDADRAEGRRRLQELRAAHPALRAVTTARPKAVVRIESTPSAEAAPTTSTLTAAASRPPATEIQPAESAAAETKRLMEQVAAAGQESRQRAAEAADLRARLAAAAQAATAAAAAKSELESALAARAGELNQVRRELAAVR
;
A
#
# COMPACT_ATOMS: atom_id res chain seq x y z
N MET A 1 42.69 66.61 7.96
CA MET A 1 43.44 66.41 9.22
C MET A 1 43.00 65.07 9.81
N GLY A 2 43.91 64.08 9.90
CA GLY A 2 43.76 62.76 10.57
C GLY A 2 42.91 61.72 9.81
N LEU A 3 43.35 60.59 9.21
CA LEU A 3 44.34 59.55 9.58
C LEU A 3 44.05 59.01 11.00
N ILE A 4 43.85 57.72 11.33
CA ILE A 4 44.05 56.36 10.76
C ILE A 4 43.22 55.41 11.65
N LEU A 5 42.86 54.19 11.17
CA LEU A 5 43.19 52.88 11.80
C LEU A 5 42.08 51.81 11.60
N LEU A 6 42.32 50.91 10.64
CA LEU A 6 41.83 49.52 10.63
C LEU A 6 42.60 48.74 11.72
N PRO A 7 42.05 47.68 12.35
CA PRO A 7 42.25 46.37 11.74
C PRO A 7 41.20 45.29 12.04
N ALA A 8 41.41 44.17 11.33
CA ALA A 8 41.17 42.78 11.74
C ALA A 8 39.83 42.13 11.36
N ALA A 9 39.97 41.26 10.35
CA ALA A 9 39.17 40.07 10.11
C ALA A 9 39.04 39.20 11.38
N ASP A 10 37.83 38.69 11.61
CA ASP A 10 37.60 37.34 12.13
C ASP A 10 36.11 37.01 11.92
N ASP A 11 35.72 36.72 10.68
CA ASP A 11 34.41 36.09 10.42
C ASP A 11 34.59 34.59 10.67
N ALA A 12 34.67 34.26 11.95
CA ALA A 12 34.69 32.90 12.44
C ALA A 12 33.41 32.19 11.99
N ARG A 13 33.57 31.20 11.11
CA ARG A 13 32.65 30.07 11.02
C ARG A 13 32.56 29.42 12.40
N PRO A 14 31.35 29.06 12.85
CA PRO A 14 31.23 27.84 13.64
C PRO A 14 30.09 26.95 13.14
N GLY A 15 30.36 25.64 13.12
CA GLY A 15 29.33 24.66 13.37
C GLY A 15 28.52 24.21 12.16
N ALA A 16 29.17 23.50 11.23
CA ALA A 16 28.49 22.37 10.63
C ALA A 16 28.16 21.36 11.75
N SER A 17 26.88 21.20 12.06
CA SER A 17 26.32 19.96 12.57
C SER A 17 24.95 19.81 11.90
N PRO A 18 24.73 18.73 11.14
CA PRO A 18 23.52 18.57 10.37
C PRO A 18 22.34 18.50 11.33
N THR A 19 21.38 19.40 11.15
CA THR A 19 20.03 19.18 11.64
C THR A 19 19.59 17.83 11.07
N SER A 20 19.49 16.83 11.95
CA SER A 20 18.99 15.52 11.57
C SER A 20 17.63 15.72 10.89
N PRO A 21 17.38 15.12 9.72
CA PRO A 21 16.07 15.21 9.10
C PRO A 21 15.03 14.66 10.10
N PRO A 22 13.83 15.25 10.18
CA PRO A 22 12.77 14.69 10.99
C PRO A 22 12.50 13.25 10.51
N THR A 23 12.76 12.30 11.40
CA THR A 23 12.14 10.97 11.46
C THR A 23 11.95 10.28 10.10
N THR A 24 13.05 9.76 9.55
CA THR A 24 13.05 8.77 8.46
C THR A 24 12.22 7.51 8.79
N GLY A 25 11.82 7.31 10.06
CA GLY A 25 10.90 6.26 10.47
C GLY A 25 9.57 6.27 9.70
N ALA A 26 8.82 7.38 9.66
CA ALA A 26 7.49 7.39 9.03
C ALA A 26 7.53 7.14 7.50
N ALA A 27 8.61 7.56 6.84
CA ALA A 27 8.82 7.31 5.41
C ALA A 27 9.22 5.85 5.15
N LEU A 28 10.11 5.28 5.98
CA LEU A 28 10.48 3.86 5.91
C LEU A 28 9.28 2.95 6.22
N GLU A 29 8.50 3.26 7.25
CA GLU A 29 7.25 2.56 7.58
C GLU A 29 6.28 2.58 6.39
N SER A 30 6.13 3.71 5.70
CA SER A 30 5.27 3.80 4.51
C SER A 30 5.77 2.94 3.32
N ALA A 31 7.09 2.85 3.14
CA ALA A 31 7.70 2.02 2.12
C ALA A 31 7.63 0.53 2.48
N GLU A 32 7.77 0.20 3.77
CA GLU A 32 7.64 -1.14 4.30
C GLU A 32 6.19 -1.65 4.18
N LEU A 33 5.20 -0.83 4.51
CA LEU A 33 3.78 -1.16 4.29
C LEU A 33 3.46 -1.37 2.80
N ALA A 34 4.03 -0.55 1.91
CA ALA A 34 3.88 -0.75 0.48
C ALA A 34 4.49 -2.07 0.01
N SER A 35 5.68 -2.42 0.50
CA SER A 35 6.37 -3.69 0.22
C SER A 35 5.58 -4.89 0.75
N LEU A 36 5.05 -4.78 1.99
CA LEU A 36 4.18 -5.78 2.61
C LEU A 36 2.90 -5.97 1.79
N ARG A 37 2.26 -4.90 1.32
CA ARG A 37 1.06 -4.98 0.47
C ARG A 37 1.31 -5.76 -0.82
N VAL A 38 2.41 -5.49 -1.52
CA VAL A 38 2.76 -6.21 -2.75
C VAL A 38 2.97 -7.71 -2.47
N LYS A 39 3.67 -8.05 -1.39
CA LYS A 39 3.91 -9.45 -1.01
C LYS A 39 2.63 -10.14 -0.53
N ALA A 40 1.79 -9.44 0.23
CA ALA A 40 0.53 -9.95 0.76
C ALA A 40 -0.47 -10.27 -0.35
N LEU A 41 -0.54 -9.43 -1.39
CA LEU A 41 -1.34 -9.66 -2.60
C LEU A 41 -0.89 -10.86 -3.42
N ARG A 42 0.39 -11.25 -3.31
CA ARG A 42 0.93 -12.48 -3.91
C ARG A 42 0.69 -13.74 -3.07
N GLY A 43 -0.07 -13.63 -1.98
CA GLY A 43 -0.41 -14.77 -1.13
C GLY A 43 0.62 -15.10 -0.03
N ASN A 44 1.59 -14.21 0.24
CA ASN A 44 2.55 -14.45 1.31
C ASN A 44 1.89 -14.27 2.69
N SER A 45 1.67 -15.36 3.42
CA SER A 45 0.95 -15.37 4.70
C SER A 45 1.62 -14.55 5.80
N ILE A 46 2.95 -14.48 5.82
CA ILE A 46 3.72 -13.64 6.77
C ILE A 46 3.50 -12.16 6.45
N ALA A 47 3.54 -11.78 5.16
CA ALA A 47 3.27 -10.41 4.74
C ALA A 47 1.82 -9.99 5.00
N GLN A 48 0.85 -10.90 4.80
CA GLN A 48 -0.54 -10.69 5.16
C GLN A 48 -0.69 -10.47 6.67
N TYR A 49 -0.01 -11.26 7.50
CA TYR A 49 -0.05 -11.11 8.96
C TYR A 49 0.53 -9.76 9.40
N ASN A 50 1.71 -9.40 8.92
CA ASN A 50 2.39 -8.15 9.27
C ASN A 50 1.59 -6.93 8.79
N LEU A 51 0.98 -7.02 7.61
CA LEU A 51 0.11 -5.97 7.09
C LEU A 51 -1.16 -5.82 7.94
N GLY A 52 -1.77 -6.93 8.35
CA GLY A 52 -2.92 -6.91 9.26
C GLY A 52 -2.60 -6.30 10.62
N LEU A 53 -1.43 -6.62 11.19
CA LEU A 53 -0.95 -5.98 12.42
C LEU A 53 -0.73 -4.48 12.25
N ALA A 54 -0.17 -4.04 11.12
CA ALA A 54 0.04 -2.63 10.85
C ALA A 54 -1.29 -1.84 10.80
N TYR A 55 -2.35 -2.43 10.24
CA TYR A 55 -3.69 -1.82 10.26
C TYR A 55 -4.32 -1.84 11.67
N ALA A 56 -4.09 -2.90 12.46
CA ALA A 56 -4.59 -3.00 13.83
C ALA A 56 -3.85 -2.05 14.81
N GLN A 57 -2.58 -1.77 14.58
CA GLN A 57 -1.73 -0.93 15.43
C GLN A 57 -1.69 0.55 14.98
N GLY A 58 -2.29 0.89 13.85
CA GLY A 58 -2.40 2.27 13.37
C GLY A 58 -1.15 2.81 12.64
N ALA A 59 -0.31 1.94 12.05
CA ALA A 59 0.89 2.36 11.31
C ALA A 59 0.60 2.93 9.90
N SER A 60 -0.66 2.84 9.43
CA SER A 60 -1.06 3.41 8.15
C SER A 60 -1.22 4.93 8.22
N ARG A 61 -1.02 5.62 7.09
CA ARG A 61 -1.01 7.09 6.90
C ARG A 61 -2.23 7.84 7.45
N SER A 62 -3.29 7.13 7.81
CA SER A 62 -4.41 7.67 8.56
C SER A 62 -4.35 7.05 9.95
N SER A 63 -4.06 7.84 10.98
CA SER A 63 -3.95 7.43 12.40
C SER A 63 -5.26 6.93 13.01
N SER A 64 -6.15 6.37 12.19
CA SER A 64 -7.35 5.64 12.58
C SER A 64 -7.06 4.15 12.40
N ILE A 65 -7.12 3.39 13.49
CA ILE A 65 -7.06 1.94 13.47
C ILE A 65 -8.15 1.42 12.54
N ASP A 66 -7.76 0.86 11.39
CA ASP A 66 -8.70 0.26 10.44
C ASP A 66 -8.87 -1.23 10.78
N ARG A 67 -9.74 -1.50 11.76
CA ARG A 67 -10.01 -2.85 12.25
C ARG A 67 -10.59 -3.75 11.16
N VAL A 68 -11.34 -3.17 10.22
CA VAL A 68 -11.95 -3.90 9.10
C VAL A 68 -10.86 -4.39 8.15
N GLU A 69 -9.92 -3.53 7.77
CA GLU A 69 -8.80 -3.90 6.91
C GLU A 69 -7.85 -4.90 7.62
N ALA A 70 -7.59 -4.69 8.92
CA ALA A 70 -6.82 -5.64 9.73
C ALA A 70 -7.45 -7.04 9.74
N PHE A 71 -8.77 -7.13 9.88
CA PHE A 71 -9.51 -8.40 9.87
C PHE A 71 -9.34 -9.14 8.55
N VAL A 72 -9.39 -8.44 7.41
CA VAL A 72 -9.21 -9.04 6.08
C VAL A 72 -7.83 -9.70 5.96
N TRP A 73 -6.77 -8.97 6.30
CA TRP A 73 -5.39 -9.46 6.16
C TRP A 73 -5.04 -10.54 7.16
N LEU A 74 -5.48 -10.42 8.42
CA LEU A 74 -5.25 -11.44 9.44
C LEU A 74 -6.03 -12.73 9.16
N THR A 75 -7.23 -12.63 8.57
CA THR A 75 -7.99 -13.83 8.15
C THR A 75 -7.26 -14.58 7.03
N LEU A 76 -6.78 -13.87 6.00
CA LEU A 76 -5.98 -14.49 4.93
C LEU A 76 -4.70 -15.12 5.47
N ALA A 77 -4.03 -14.44 6.41
CA ALA A 77 -2.83 -14.96 7.04
C ALA A 77 -3.10 -16.23 7.86
N ALA A 78 -4.18 -16.25 8.65
CA ALA A 78 -4.58 -17.40 9.46
C ALA A 78 -4.92 -18.61 8.58
N GLU A 79 -5.61 -18.39 7.46
CA GLU A 79 -5.86 -19.43 6.45
C GLU A 79 -4.57 -19.95 5.81
N GLY A 80 -3.58 -19.07 5.59
CA GLY A 80 -2.25 -19.42 5.11
C GLY A 80 -1.31 -20.01 6.16
N GLY A 81 -1.82 -20.38 7.34
CA GLY A 81 -1.07 -21.06 8.41
C GLY A 81 -0.37 -20.14 9.42
N SER A 82 -0.66 -18.83 9.42
CA SER A 82 -0.16 -17.90 10.43
C SER A 82 -0.92 -18.03 11.76
N THR A 83 -0.34 -17.52 12.84
CA THR A 83 -0.92 -17.55 14.18
C THR A 83 -2.21 -16.73 14.25
N GLY A 84 -3.34 -17.40 14.51
CA GLY A 84 -4.66 -16.76 14.63
C GLY A 84 -4.83 -15.82 15.83
N ARG A 85 -3.87 -15.76 16.76
CA ARG A 85 -3.96 -14.96 17.99
C ARG A 85 -4.26 -13.48 17.73
N ALA A 86 -3.59 -12.86 16.75
CA ALA A 86 -3.85 -11.46 16.42
C ALA A 86 -5.26 -11.25 15.84
N LEU A 87 -5.79 -12.23 15.11
CA LEU A 87 -7.16 -12.22 14.61
C LEU A 87 -8.15 -12.36 15.77
N ASP A 88 -7.89 -13.25 16.73
CA ASP A 88 -8.72 -13.43 17.92
C ASP A 88 -8.77 -12.15 18.79
N ASP A 89 -7.61 -11.54 19.04
CA ASP A 89 -7.49 -10.29 19.78
C ASP A 89 -8.26 -9.15 19.09
N LEU A 90 -8.17 -9.07 17.75
CA LEU A 90 -8.90 -8.10 16.96
C LEU A 90 -10.40 -8.37 16.98
N LEU A 91 -10.83 -9.63 16.85
CA LEU A 91 -12.23 -10.02 16.88
C LEU A 91 -12.88 -9.59 18.19
N ASN A 92 -12.20 -9.72 19.32
CA ASN A 92 -12.71 -9.26 20.63
C ASN A 92 -12.96 -7.74 20.70
N GLN A 93 -12.33 -6.95 19.83
CA GLN A 93 -12.47 -5.49 19.78
C GLN A 93 -13.43 -5.00 18.69
N MET A 94 -13.87 -5.88 17.78
CA MET A 94 -14.74 -5.55 16.66
C MET A 94 -16.21 -5.79 16.97
N SER A 95 -17.07 -4.89 16.50
CA SER A 95 -18.52 -5.10 16.51
C SER A 95 -18.95 -6.12 15.44
N ASP A 96 -20.14 -6.69 15.58
CA ASP A 96 -20.68 -7.62 14.57
C ASP A 96 -20.88 -6.95 13.20
N ALA A 97 -21.15 -5.63 13.19
CA ALA A 97 -21.21 -4.84 11.96
C ALA A 97 -19.84 -4.75 11.28
N ASP A 98 -18.78 -4.47 12.03
CA ASP A 98 -17.40 -4.41 11.49
C ASP A 98 -16.95 -5.77 10.97
N ARG A 99 -17.33 -6.86 11.65
CA ARG A 99 -17.05 -8.24 11.22
C ARG A 99 -17.82 -8.61 9.95
N ALA A 100 -19.04 -8.12 9.79
CA ALA A 100 -19.83 -8.32 8.57
C ALA A 100 -19.19 -7.57 7.39
N GLU A 101 -18.77 -6.32 7.61
CA GLU A 101 -18.08 -5.51 6.61
C GLU A 101 -16.71 -6.10 6.24
N GLY A 102 -15.94 -6.55 7.23
CA GLY A 102 -14.66 -7.23 6.99
C GLY A 102 -14.81 -8.50 6.15
N ARG A 103 -15.87 -9.27 6.37
CA ARG A 103 -16.18 -10.44 5.54
C ARG A 103 -16.57 -10.06 4.11
N ARG A 104 -17.32 -8.98 3.90
CA ARG A 104 -17.64 -8.48 2.55
C ARG A 104 -16.38 -8.06 1.81
N ARG A 105 -15.53 -7.24 2.43
CA ARG A 105 -14.26 -6.81 1.83
C ARG A 105 -13.31 -7.96 1.54
N LEU A 106 -13.27 -8.97 2.41
CA LEU A 106 -12.49 -10.18 2.15
C LEU A 106 -12.97 -10.92 0.89
N GLN A 107 -14.29 -11.02 0.69
CA GLN A 107 -14.86 -11.63 -0.52
C GLN A 107 -14.53 -10.81 -1.76
N GLU A 108 -14.69 -9.48 -1.69
CA GLU A 108 -14.33 -8.56 -2.77
C GLU A 108 -12.86 -8.66 -3.13
N LEU A 109 -11.97 -8.71 -2.13
CA LEU A 109 -10.53 -8.81 -2.33
C LEU A 109 -10.16 -10.15 -2.99
N ARG A 110 -10.81 -11.26 -2.60
CA ARG A 110 -10.62 -12.56 -3.27
C ARG A 110 -11.15 -12.57 -4.70
N ALA A 111 -12.26 -11.88 -4.96
CA ALA A 111 -12.80 -11.74 -6.31
C ALA A 111 -11.87 -10.91 -7.21
N ALA A 112 -11.28 -9.84 -6.68
CA ALA A 112 -10.32 -9.00 -7.38
C ALA A 112 -8.94 -9.67 -7.56
N HIS A 113 -8.55 -10.56 -6.64
CA HIS A 113 -7.25 -11.21 -6.65
C HIS A 113 -7.37 -12.74 -6.56
N PRO A 114 -7.51 -13.45 -7.69
CA PRO A 114 -7.66 -14.90 -7.71
C PRO A 114 -6.44 -15.65 -7.11
N ALA A 115 -5.27 -15.02 -7.06
CA ALA A 115 -4.08 -15.55 -6.39
C ALA A 115 -4.30 -15.78 -4.87
N LEU A 116 -5.15 -14.97 -4.23
CA LEU A 116 -5.51 -15.14 -2.81
C LEU A 116 -6.52 -16.27 -2.59
N ARG A 117 -7.25 -16.69 -3.63
CA ARG A 117 -8.19 -17.82 -3.60
C ARG A 117 -7.49 -19.17 -3.73
N ALA A 118 -6.40 -19.24 -4.50
CA ALA A 118 -5.70 -20.49 -4.81
C ALA A 118 -4.99 -21.11 -3.58
N VAL A 119 -4.49 -20.27 -2.66
CA VAL A 119 -3.77 -20.70 -1.45
C VAL A 119 -4.70 -21.41 -0.44
N THR A 120 -6.00 -21.12 -0.45
CA THR A 120 -7.01 -21.81 0.38
C THR A 120 -7.12 -23.32 0.06
N THR A 121 -6.59 -23.77 -1.08
CA THR A 121 -6.74 -25.15 -1.57
C THR A 121 -5.49 -26.02 -1.45
N ALA A 122 -4.36 -25.52 -0.93
CA ALA A 122 -3.10 -26.27 -0.97
C ALA A 122 -2.31 -26.28 0.34
N ARG A 123 -2.55 -27.35 1.11
CA ARG A 123 -1.56 -28.23 1.77
C ARG A 123 -1.26 -27.99 3.27
N PRO A 124 -1.20 -29.08 4.08
CA PRO A 124 -1.14 -29.03 5.53
C PRO A 124 0.27 -28.82 6.08
N LYS A 125 0.33 -28.47 7.36
CA LYS A 125 1.49 -28.33 8.26
C LYS A 125 2.70 -29.17 7.82
N ALA A 126 3.74 -28.51 7.32
CA ALA A 126 5.10 -29.02 7.33
C ALA A 126 5.90 -28.18 8.34
N VAL A 127 6.09 -28.74 9.53
CA VAL A 127 7.07 -28.25 10.51
C VAL A 127 8.44 -28.37 9.85
N VAL A 128 9.00 -27.26 9.38
CA VAL A 128 10.41 -27.21 8.99
C VAL A 128 11.19 -26.85 10.25
N ARG A 129 11.72 -27.89 10.90
CA ARG A 129 12.79 -27.80 11.88
C ARG A 129 14.01 -27.22 11.18
N ILE A 130 14.38 -25.99 11.52
CA ILE A 130 15.61 -25.37 11.04
C ILE A 130 16.72 -25.83 11.98
N GLU A 131 17.51 -26.82 11.58
CA GLU A 131 18.80 -27.08 12.21
C GLU A 131 19.89 -26.27 11.49
N SER A 132 20.65 -25.56 12.32
CA SER A 132 21.76 -24.69 11.98
C SER A 132 23.02 -25.50 11.71
N THR A 133 23.69 -25.28 10.57
CA THR A 133 25.14 -25.55 10.45
C THR A 133 25.77 -24.60 9.42
N PRO A 134 26.84 -23.86 9.76
CA PRO A 134 27.71 -23.21 8.79
C PRO A 134 29.01 -24.01 8.54
N SER A 135 29.58 -23.75 7.36
CA SER A 135 31.02 -23.80 6.99
C SER A 135 31.82 -25.11 6.99
N ALA A 136 32.23 -25.45 5.75
CA ALA A 136 33.62 -25.53 5.27
C ALA A 136 34.47 -26.81 5.49
N GLU A 137 35.04 -27.26 4.35
CA GLU A 137 36.49 -27.51 4.12
C GLU A 137 36.98 -28.96 3.85
N ALA A 138 37.67 -29.11 2.69
CA ALA A 138 38.77 -30.05 2.32
C ALA A 138 38.49 -31.59 2.32
N ALA A 139 39.00 -32.49 1.47
CA ALA A 139 40.09 -32.59 0.47
C ALA A 139 39.89 -33.91 -0.37
N PRO A 140 40.72 -34.24 -1.40
CA PRO A 140 40.41 -35.20 -2.48
C PRO A 140 41.16 -36.57 -2.45
N THR A 141 40.88 -37.42 -3.46
CA THR A 141 41.55 -38.69 -3.92
C THR A 141 41.21 -39.96 -3.11
N THR A 142 40.95 -41.16 -3.64
CA THR A 142 41.26 -41.83 -4.91
C THR A 142 40.35 -43.08 -5.03
N SER A 143 39.84 -43.44 -6.21
CA SER A 143 39.50 -44.85 -6.52
C SER A 143 39.43 -45.10 -8.02
N THR A 144 39.97 -46.26 -8.36
CA THR A 144 40.45 -46.79 -9.64
C THR A 144 39.38 -47.18 -10.65
N LEU A 145 39.80 -47.15 -11.92
CA LEU A 145 39.18 -47.68 -13.14
C LEU A 145 38.59 -49.11 -12.99
N THR A 146 37.47 -49.37 -13.68
CA THR A 146 37.25 -50.60 -14.46
C THR A 146 36.25 -50.32 -15.59
N ALA A 147 36.62 -50.72 -16.80
CA ALA A 147 35.96 -50.46 -18.06
C ALA A 147 34.80 -51.42 -18.34
N ALA A 148 33.73 -50.92 -18.96
CA ALA A 148 32.92 -51.69 -19.92
C ALA A 148 32.18 -50.72 -20.85
N ALA A 149 32.49 -50.84 -22.14
CA ALA A 149 31.91 -50.06 -23.22
C ALA A 149 30.40 -50.30 -23.34
N SER A 150 29.63 -49.22 -23.41
CA SER A 150 28.40 -49.15 -24.21
C SER A 150 28.19 -47.71 -24.63
N ARG A 151 28.46 -47.51 -25.91
CA ARG A 151 28.18 -46.35 -26.78
C ARG A 151 26.96 -45.53 -26.32
N PRO A 152 27.05 -44.21 -26.06
CA PRO A 152 25.87 -43.39 -25.87
C PRO A 152 25.18 -43.15 -27.24
N PRO A 153 23.85 -43.26 -27.37
CA PRO A 153 23.18 -42.51 -28.41
C PRO A 153 23.19 -41.03 -27.99
N ALA A 154 23.68 -40.22 -28.91
CA ALA A 154 23.55 -38.78 -29.03
C ALA A 154 22.72 -38.08 -27.94
N THR A 155 23.45 -37.34 -27.11
CA THR A 155 23.16 -35.96 -26.69
C THR A 155 22.15 -35.25 -27.62
N GLU A 156 20.87 -35.28 -27.27
CA GLU A 156 19.90 -34.28 -27.72
C GLU A 156 19.81 -33.21 -26.63
N ILE A 157 20.84 -32.35 -26.58
CA ILE A 157 20.73 -31.07 -25.88
C ILE A 157 19.73 -30.26 -26.70
N GLN A 158 18.49 -30.16 -26.20
CA GLN A 158 17.55 -29.14 -26.66
C GLN A 158 18.28 -27.78 -26.59
N PRO A 159 18.34 -27.02 -27.69
CA PRO A 159 19.24 -25.88 -27.80
C PRO A 159 18.84 -24.78 -26.81
N ALA A 160 19.82 -24.00 -26.38
CA ALA A 160 19.71 -22.83 -25.50
C ALA A 160 18.74 -21.70 -25.98
N GLU A 161 17.93 -21.95 -27.01
CA GLU A 161 16.90 -21.06 -27.53
C GLU A 161 15.73 -20.87 -26.53
N SER A 162 15.49 -21.81 -25.61
CA SER A 162 14.37 -21.72 -24.66
C SER A 162 14.57 -20.66 -23.57
N ALA A 163 15.77 -20.54 -22.99
CA ALA A 163 16.05 -19.57 -21.92
C ALA A 163 16.13 -18.12 -22.45
N ALA A 164 16.68 -17.92 -23.65
CA ALA A 164 16.71 -16.61 -24.31
C ALA A 164 15.30 -16.16 -24.75
N ALA A 165 14.46 -17.08 -25.23
CA ALA A 165 13.07 -16.79 -25.55
C ALA A 165 12.23 -16.51 -24.29
N GLU A 166 12.48 -17.23 -23.21
CA GLU A 166 11.79 -17.03 -21.92
C GLU A 166 12.16 -15.69 -21.28
N THR A 167 13.45 -15.32 -21.27
CA THR A 167 13.89 -13.99 -20.79
C THR A 167 13.29 -12.85 -21.62
N LYS A 168 13.23 -12.99 -22.94
CA LYS A 168 12.55 -12.00 -23.82
C LYS A 168 11.06 -11.88 -23.51
N ARG A 169 10.35 -13.02 -23.37
CA ARG A 169 8.93 -13.03 -22.98
C ARG A 169 8.70 -12.36 -21.62
N LEU A 170 9.56 -12.63 -20.65
CA LEU A 170 9.49 -11.99 -19.33
C LEU A 170 9.75 -10.49 -19.41
N MET A 171 10.71 -10.03 -20.22
CA MET A 171 10.94 -8.60 -20.45
C MET A 171 9.72 -7.92 -21.10
N GLU A 172 9.12 -8.57 -22.11
CA GLU A 172 7.90 -8.08 -22.76
C GLU A 172 6.71 -8.02 -21.79
N GLN A 173 6.55 -9.03 -20.92
CA GLN A 173 5.53 -9.03 -19.87
C GLN A 173 5.74 -7.92 -18.83
N VAL A 174 6.98 -7.67 -18.40
CA VAL A 174 7.31 -6.57 -17.48
C VAL A 174 7.05 -5.22 -18.14
N ALA A 175 7.41 -5.07 -19.41
CA ALA A 175 7.13 -3.85 -20.17
C ALA A 175 5.61 -3.61 -20.30
N ALA A 176 4.84 -4.65 -20.63
CA ALA A 176 3.37 -4.60 -20.72
C ALA A 176 2.74 -4.24 -19.37
N ALA A 177 3.14 -4.90 -18.28
CA ALA A 177 2.68 -4.59 -16.93
C ALA A 177 3.03 -3.14 -16.52
N GLY A 178 4.20 -2.64 -16.94
CA GLY A 178 4.60 -1.25 -16.73
C GLY A 178 3.78 -0.23 -17.55
N GLN A 179 3.28 -0.61 -18.73
CA GLN A 179 2.34 0.21 -19.50
C GLN A 179 0.96 0.22 -18.85
N GLU A 180 0.45 -0.94 -18.43
CA GLU A 180 -0.84 -1.01 -17.73
C GLU A 180 -0.82 -0.23 -16.41
N SER A 181 0.27 -0.29 -15.64
CA SER A 181 0.42 0.51 -14.42
C SER A 181 0.35 2.01 -14.71
N ARG A 182 1.00 2.47 -15.79
CA ARG A 182 0.93 3.86 -16.25
C ARG A 182 -0.46 4.26 -16.72
N GLN A 183 -1.17 3.38 -17.43
CA GLN A 183 -2.55 3.62 -17.85
C GLN A 183 -3.49 3.75 -16.65
N ARG A 184 -3.43 2.80 -15.70
CA ARG A 184 -4.20 2.87 -14.46
C ARG A 184 -3.88 4.13 -13.64
N ALA A 185 -2.62 4.56 -13.61
CA ALA A 185 -2.23 5.79 -12.94
C ALA A 185 -2.82 7.04 -13.64
N ALA A 186 -2.85 7.06 -14.98
CA ALA A 186 -3.45 8.14 -15.75
C ALA A 186 -4.98 8.20 -15.55
N GLU A 187 -5.67 7.07 -15.59
CA GLU A 187 -7.10 6.98 -15.28
C GLU A 187 -7.41 7.45 -13.85
N ALA A 188 -6.60 7.03 -12.88
CA ALA A 188 -6.75 7.46 -11.49
C ALA A 188 -6.45 8.96 -11.30
N ALA A 189 -5.63 9.57 -12.16
CA ALA A 189 -5.40 11.02 -12.15
C ALA A 189 -6.60 11.77 -12.75
N ASP A 190 -7.16 11.29 -13.86
CA ASP A 190 -8.37 11.86 -14.48
C ASP A 190 -9.57 11.79 -13.53
N LEU A 191 -9.80 10.64 -12.89
CA LEU A 191 -10.87 10.48 -11.91
C LEU A 191 -10.71 11.43 -10.70
N ARG A 192 -9.48 11.61 -10.20
CA ARG A 192 -9.21 12.57 -9.13
C ARG A 192 -9.50 14.01 -9.58
N ALA A 193 -9.12 14.38 -10.80
CA ALA A 193 -9.42 15.70 -11.35
C ALA A 193 -10.95 15.93 -11.46
N ARG A 194 -11.70 14.93 -11.94
CA ARG A 194 -13.17 14.99 -12.01
C ARG A 194 -13.82 15.09 -10.64
N LEU A 195 -13.34 14.34 -9.66
CA LEU A 195 -13.83 14.43 -8.27
C LEU A 195 -13.55 15.81 -7.67
N ALA A 196 -12.36 16.38 -7.90
CA ALA A 196 -12.04 17.73 -7.44
C ALA A 196 -12.94 18.78 -8.08
N ALA A 197 -13.19 18.68 -9.40
CA ALA A 197 -14.10 19.57 -10.11
C ALA A 197 -15.55 19.45 -9.59
N ALA A 198 -16.03 18.21 -9.34
CA ALA A 198 -17.35 17.97 -8.78
C ALA A 198 -17.48 18.55 -7.35
N ALA A 199 -16.45 18.43 -6.51
CA ALA A 199 -16.42 19.02 -5.18
C ALA A 199 -16.46 20.56 -5.20
N GLN A 200 -15.75 21.18 -6.15
CA GLN A 200 -15.82 22.63 -6.37
C GLN A 200 -17.21 23.06 -6.82
N ALA A 201 -17.82 22.32 -7.76
CA ALA A 201 -19.18 22.60 -8.23
C ALA A 201 -20.22 22.46 -7.10
N ALA A 202 -20.09 21.45 -6.24
CA ALA A 202 -20.98 21.26 -5.09
C ALA A 202 -20.86 22.42 -4.09
N THR A 203 -19.63 22.89 -3.82
CA THR A 203 -19.39 24.06 -2.97
C THR A 203 -20.02 25.33 -3.57
N ALA A 204 -19.86 25.55 -4.87
CA ALA A 204 -20.46 26.68 -5.57
C ALA A 204 -22.00 26.61 -5.54
N ALA A 205 -22.59 25.43 -5.73
CA ALA A 205 -24.02 25.23 -5.64
C ALA A 205 -24.58 25.50 -4.23
N ALA A 206 -23.84 25.10 -3.18
CA ALA A 206 -24.21 25.40 -1.80
C ALA A 206 -24.19 26.92 -1.51
N ALA A 207 -23.17 27.63 -2.01
CA ALA A 207 -23.09 29.08 -1.89
C ALA A 207 -24.27 29.76 -2.62
N ALA A 208 -24.55 29.38 -3.86
CA ALA A 208 -25.67 29.91 -4.64
C ALA A 208 -27.03 29.64 -3.96
N LYS A 209 -27.20 28.47 -3.35
CA LYS A 209 -28.40 28.16 -2.56
C LYS A 209 -28.54 29.10 -1.36
N SER A 210 -27.47 29.34 -0.61
CA SER A 210 -27.48 30.26 0.54
C SER A 210 -27.82 31.69 0.13
N GLU A 211 -27.32 32.16 -1.02
CA GLU A 211 -27.64 33.47 -1.56
C GLU A 211 -29.12 33.59 -1.93
N LEU A 212 -29.68 32.55 -2.57
CA LEU A 212 -31.11 32.48 -2.90
C LEU A 212 -31.99 32.52 -1.65
N GLU A 213 -31.63 31.76 -0.61
CA GLU A 213 -32.35 31.74 0.67
C GLU A 213 -32.33 33.12 1.34
N SER A 214 -31.18 33.79 1.33
CA SER A 214 -31.05 35.17 1.84
C SER A 214 -31.91 36.16 1.04
N ALA A 215 -31.89 36.07 -0.30
CA ALA A 215 -32.70 36.91 -1.17
C ALA A 215 -34.22 36.68 -0.94
N LEU A 216 -34.63 35.43 -0.74
CA LEU A 216 -36.02 35.08 -0.46
C LEU A 216 -36.47 35.62 0.90
N ALA A 217 -35.61 35.52 1.92
CA ALA A 217 -35.87 36.10 3.24
C ALA A 217 -36.00 37.63 3.18
N ALA A 218 -35.13 38.30 2.42
CA ALA A 218 -35.20 39.76 2.21
C ALA A 218 -36.52 40.16 1.54
N ARG A 219 -36.92 39.48 0.46
CA ARG A 219 -38.20 39.71 -0.23
C ARG A 219 -39.41 39.46 0.67
N ALA A 220 -39.37 38.43 1.51
CA ALA A 220 -40.42 38.19 2.49
C ALA A 220 -40.52 39.33 3.52
N GLY A 221 -39.38 39.88 3.95
CA GLY A 221 -39.31 41.06 4.81
C GLY A 221 -39.94 42.29 4.17
N GLU A 222 -39.59 42.60 2.92
CA GLU A 222 -40.18 43.71 2.15
C GLU A 222 -41.70 43.57 2.02
N LEU A 223 -42.21 42.39 1.66
CA LEU A 223 -43.65 42.13 1.54
C LEU A 223 -44.39 42.34 2.86
N ASN A 224 -43.80 41.91 3.99
CA ASN A 224 -44.39 42.12 5.31
C ASN A 224 -44.39 43.61 5.70
N GLN A 225 -43.35 44.36 5.33
CA GLN A 225 -43.33 45.80 5.53
C GLN A 225 -44.42 46.50 4.71
N VAL A 226 -44.53 46.21 3.42
CA VAL A 226 -45.58 46.78 2.54
C VAL A 226 -46.98 46.45 3.09
N ARG A 227 -47.20 45.23 3.58
CA ARG A 227 -48.46 44.84 4.22
C ARG A 227 -48.79 45.68 5.46
N ARG A 228 -47.80 45.98 6.31
CA ARG A 228 -47.98 46.84 7.49
C ARG A 228 -48.30 48.27 7.09
N GLU A 229 -47.59 48.82 6.10
CA GLU A 229 -47.84 50.17 5.58
C GLU A 229 -49.25 50.29 4.99
N LEU A 230 -49.68 49.31 4.18
CA LEU A 230 -51.04 49.30 3.61
C LEU A 230 -52.13 49.21 4.69
N ALA A 231 -51.89 48.46 5.77
CA ALA A 231 -52.82 48.37 6.90
C ALA A 231 -52.91 49.68 7.70
N ALA A 232 -51.83 50.48 7.76
CA ALA A 232 -51.79 51.75 8.46
C ALA A 232 -52.47 52.90 7.70
N VAL A 233 -52.70 52.75 6.39
CA VAL A 233 -53.33 53.76 5.52
C VAL A 233 -54.86 53.57 5.40
N ARG A 234 -55.41 52.47 5.93
CA ARG A 234 -56.86 52.20 5.98
C ARG A 234 -57.47 52.65 7.30
#